data_AF-A0A2U8QUZ8-F1
#
_entry.id   AF-A0A2U8QUZ8-F1
#
_cell.length_a   1.000
_cell.length_b   1.000
_cell.length_c   1.000
_cell.angle_alpha   90.00
_cell.angle_beta   90.00
_cell.angle_gamma   90.00
#
_symmetry.space_group_name_H-M   'P 1'
#
loop_
_entity.id
_entity.type
_entity.pdbx_description
1 polymer ?
#
loop_
_entity_poly.entity_id
_entity_poly.type
_entity_poly.pdbx_seq_one_letter_code
_entity_poly.pdbx_strand_id
1 'polypeptide(L)'
;MPFTEFIASGDPKFIIVFLIFSSIAVFHFIKKLKTKPEDQKLISYYNSKIDHAAFWILISGILSLLLGLMHSFYFVGKSGGIAPNLMFQGISYTLITPVLGISLYMICKILKGLFNSKKNKA
;
A
#
# COMPACT_ATOMS: atom_id res chain seq x y z
N MET A 1 14.37 5.81 11.85
CA MET A 1 14.07 4.41 12.20
C MET A 1 14.57 3.52 11.06
N PRO A 2 15.37 2.47 11.33
CA PRO A 2 15.69 1.42 10.36
C PRO A 2 14.43 0.87 9.69
N PHE A 3 14.52 0.43 8.43
CA PHE A 3 13.34 -0.01 7.67
C PHE A 3 12.63 -1.24 8.27
N THR A 4 13.40 -2.16 8.85
CA THR A 4 12.86 -3.32 9.58
C THR A 4 12.04 -2.91 10.79
N GLU A 5 12.56 -1.93 11.54
CA GLU A 5 11.87 -1.32 12.66
C GLU A 5 10.63 -0.52 12.21
N PHE A 6 10.69 0.17 11.07
CA PHE A 6 9.54 0.87 10.48
C PHE A 6 8.40 -0.08 10.15
N ILE A 7 8.69 -1.23 9.54
CA ILE A 7 7.69 -2.26 9.28
C ILE A 7 7.21 -2.88 10.60
N ALA A 8 8.11 -3.23 11.53
CA ALA A 8 7.71 -3.83 12.81
C ALA A 8 6.84 -2.91 13.68
N SER A 9 6.91 -1.59 13.44
CA SER A 9 6.14 -0.58 14.17
C SER A 9 4.80 -0.24 13.56
N GLY A 10 4.50 -0.72 12.35
CA GLY A 10 3.18 -0.58 11.74
C GLY A 10 2.18 -1.60 12.28
N ASP A 11 0.92 -1.49 11.87
CA ASP A 11 -0.11 -2.45 12.28
C ASP A 11 0.13 -3.78 11.52
N PRO A 12 0.48 -4.87 12.23
CA PRO A 12 0.85 -6.14 11.60
C PRO A 12 -0.27 -6.72 10.74
N LYS A 13 -1.55 -6.43 11.06
CA LYS A 13 -2.69 -6.92 10.26
C LYS A 13 -2.67 -6.32 8.87
N PHE A 14 -2.42 -5.03 8.77
CA PHE A 14 -2.37 -4.31 7.49
C PHE A 14 -1.09 -4.60 6.70
N ILE A 15 0.03 -4.82 7.39
CA ILE A 15 1.29 -5.22 6.73
C ILE A 15 1.13 -6.56 6.03
N ILE A 16 0.48 -7.55 6.66
CA ILE A 16 0.19 -8.85 6.03
C ILE A 16 -0.66 -8.66 4.78
N VAL A 17 -1.71 -7.82 4.86
CA VAL A 17 -2.57 -7.49 3.72
C VAL A 17 -1.75 -6.88 2.58
N PHE A 18 -0.88 -5.92 2.88
CA PHE A 18 0.00 -5.32 1.88
C PHE A 18 0.94 -6.33 1.23
N LEU A 19 1.54 -7.24 2.00
CA LEU A 19 2.42 -8.28 1.46
C LEU A 19 1.66 -9.21 0.50
N ILE A 20 0.43 -9.59 0.83
CA ILE A 20 -0.41 -10.43 -0.04
C ILE A 20 -0.70 -9.72 -1.36
N PHE A 21 -1.21 -8.49 -1.31
CA PHE A 21 -1.56 -7.74 -2.52
C PHE A 21 -0.35 -7.35 -3.35
N SER A 22 0.78 -6.98 -2.72
CA SER A 22 2.03 -6.71 -3.42
C SER A 22 2.57 -7.97 -4.09
N SER A 23 2.48 -9.14 -3.44
CA SER A 23 2.88 -10.42 -4.05
C SER A 23 2.02 -10.75 -5.27
N ILE A 24 0.70 -10.52 -5.21
CA ILE A 24 -0.21 -10.69 -6.35
C ILE A 24 0.18 -9.75 -7.49
N ALA A 25 0.50 -8.49 -7.19
CA ALA A 25 0.92 -7.51 -8.19
C ALA A 25 2.24 -7.93 -8.87
N VAL A 26 3.24 -8.36 -8.09
CA VAL A 26 4.53 -8.85 -8.61
C VAL A 26 4.33 -10.11 -9.46
N PHE A 27 3.49 -11.05 -9.04
CA PHE A 27 3.19 -12.26 -9.80
C PHE A 27 2.57 -11.94 -11.18
N HIS A 28 1.60 -11.03 -11.23
CA HIS A 28 0.99 -10.59 -12.49
C HIS A 28 1.97 -9.78 -13.34
N PHE A 29 2.88 -9.02 -12.72
CA PHE A 29 3.95 -8.32 -13.42
C PHE A 29 4.95 -9.29 -14.08
N ILE A 30 5.39 -10.34 -13.38
CA ILE A 30 6.26 -11.38 -13.97
C ILE A 30 5.55 -12.10 -15.12
N LYS A 31 4.25 -12.42 -14.97
CA LYS A 31 3.46 -13.00 -16.07
C LYS A 31 3.35 -12.06 -17.27
N LYS A 32 3.17 -10.76 -17.03
CA LYS A 32 3.21 -9.73 -18.08
C LYS A 32 4.55 -9.72 -18.82
N LEU A 33 5.68 -9.82 -18.11
CA LEU A 33 7.02 -9.85 -18.73
C LEU A 33 7.25 -11.08 -19.63
N LYS A 34 6.62 -12.22 -19.32
CA LYS A 34 6.71 -13.45 -20.13
C LYS A 34 5.73 -13.48 -21.31
N THR A 35 4.80 -12.52 -21.38
CA THR A 35 3.77 -12.47 -22.42
C THR A 35 4.34 -11.82 -23.68
N LYS A 36 3.97 -12.35 -24.85
CA LYS A 36 4.39 -11.75 -26.13
C LYS A 36 3.80 -10.34 -26.27
N PRO A 37 4.56 -9.37 -26.81
CA PRO A 37 4.10 -7.98 -26.94
C PRO A 37 2.88 -7.81 -27.87
N GLU A 38 2.61 -8.80 -28.73
CA GLU A 38 1.47 -8.85 -29.64
C GLU A 38 0.13 -9.11 -28.91
N ASP A 39 0.18 -9.77 -27.75
CA ASP A 39 -1.00 -10.15 -26.95
C ASP A 39 -1.48 -8.99 -26.06
N GLN A 40 -1.84 -7.86 -26.69
CA GLN A 40 -2.26 -6.64 -25.98
C GLN A 40 -3.44 -6.86 -25.01
N LYS A 41 -4.35 -7.79 -25.33
CA LYS A 41 -5.48 -8.16 -24.45
C LYS A 41 -5.00 -8.83 -23.15
N LEU A 42 -3.95 -9.63 -23.22
CA LEU A 42 -3.41 -10.32 -22.05
C LEU A 42 -2.58 -9.36 -21.18
N ILE A 43 -1.83 -8.46 -21.81
CA ILE A 43 -1.10 -7.38 -21.13
C ILE A 43 -2.07 -6.43 -20.40
N SER A 44 -3.19 -6.05 -21.03
CA SER A 44 -4.20 -5.20 -20.39
C SER A 44 -4.89 -5.89 -19.22
N TYR A 45 -5.12 -7.21 -19.31
CA TYR A 45 -5.63 -8.02 -18.21
C TYR A 45 -4.68 -8.01 -17.01
N TYR A 46 -3.38 -8.28 -17.21
CA TYR A 46 -2.40 -8.22 -16.13
C TYR A 46 -2.27 -6.82 -15.51
N ASN A 47 -2.29 -5.78 -16.35
CA ASN A 47 -2.29 -4.40 -15.89
C ASN A 47 -3.53 -4.07 -15.03
N SER A 48 -4.71 -4.58 -15.39
CA SER A 48 -5.94 -4.40 -14.59
C SER A 48 -5.85 -5.08 -13.23
N LYS A 49 -5.27 -6.30 -13.18
CA LYS A 49 -5.06 -7.01 -11.92
C LYS A 49 -4.05 -6.32 -11.00
N ILE A 50 -2.96 -5.78 -11.56
CA ILE A 50 -2.00 -4.96 -10.81
C ILE A 50 -2.68 -3.70 -10.26
N ASP A 51 -3.54 -3.05 -11.05
CA ASP A 51 -4.25 -1.83 -10.64
C ASP A 51 -5.26 -2.11 -9.51
N HIS A 52 -6.00 -3.21 -9.61
CA HIS A 52 -6.91 -3.65 -8.55
C HIS A 52 -6.14 -3.96 -7.26
N ALA A 53 -5.00 -4.67 -7.34
CA ALA A 53 -4.17 -4.93 -6.17
C ALA A 53 -3.63 -3.64 -5.55
N ALA A 54 -3.17 -2.69 -6.37
CA ALA A 54 -2.72 -1.38 -5.92
C ALA A 54 -3.86 -0.61 -5.22
N PHE A 55 -5.06 -0.61 -5.80
CA PHE A 55 -6.22 0.07 -5.23
C PHE A 55 -6.60 -0.50 -3.86
N TRP A 56 -6.57 -1.83 -3.70
CA TRP A 56 -6.81 -2.47 -2.40
C TRP A 56 -5.74 -2.14 -1.35
N ILE A 57 -4.48 -2.01 -1.75
CA ILE A 57 -3.40 -1.51 -0.87
C ILE A 57 -3.70 -0.08 -0.42
N LEU A 58 -4.11 0.80 -1.34
CA LEU A 58 -4.43 2.20 -1.01
C LEU A 58 -5.62 2.30 -0.04
N ILE A 59 -6.72 1.58 -0.33
CA ILE A 59 -7.90 1.53 0.56
C ILE A 59 -7.50 1.03 1.95
N SER A 60 -6.69 -0.03 2.02
CA SER A 60 -6.26 -0.62 3.29
C SER A 60 -5.35 0.34 4.08
N GLY A 61 -4.51 1.13 3.41
CA GLY A 61 -3.71 2.18 4.03
C GLY A 61 -4.56 3.31 4.62
N ILE A 62 -5.57 3.77 3.89
CA ILE A 62 -6.52 4.79 4.39
C ILE A 62 -7.32 4.24 5.57
N LEU A 63 -7.80 3.00 5.49
CA LEU A 63 -8.55 2.36 6.56
C LEU A 63 -7.70 2.22 7.83
N SER A 64 -6.43 1.84 7.70
CA SER A 64 -5.48 1.76 8.82
C SER A 64 -5.31 3.11 9.52
N LEU A 65 -5.21 4.21 8.75
CA LEU A 65 -5.14 5.56 9.31
C LEU A 65 -6.39 5.89 10.13
N LEU A 66 -7.58 5.64 9.56
CA LEU A 66 -8.86 5.93 10.23
C LEU A 66 -8.99 5.13 11.53
N LEU A 67 -8.61 3.86 11.52
CA LEU A 67 -8.65 3.00 12.70
C LEU A 67 -7.65 3.45 13.78
N GLY A 68 -6.42 3.77 13.41
CA GLY A 68 -5.41 4.23 14.38
C GLY A 68 -5.74 5.60 14.97
N LEU A 69 -6.32 6.52 14.18
CA LEU A 69 -6.83 7.80 14.68
C LEU A 69 -8.04 7.62 15.61
N MET A 70 -8.99 6.76 15.24
CA MET A 70 -10.14 6.43 16.08
C MET A 70 -9.69 5.87 17.44
N HIS A 71 -8.72 4.93 17.43
CA HIS A 71 -8.17 4.37 18.64
C HIS A 71 -7.47 5.44 19.48
N SER A 72 -6.64 6.28 18.86
CA SER A 72 -5.95 7.37 19.55
C SER A 72 -6.93 8.35 20.23
N PHE A 73 -7.99 8.78 19.53
CA PHE A 73 -9.01 9.68 20.11
C PHE A 73 -9.90 9.00 21.15
N TYR A 74 -10.24 7.73 20.97
CA TYR A 74 -10.99 6.95 21.97
C TYR A 74 -10.23 6.88 23.30
N PHE A 75 -8.92 6.64 23.26
CA PHE A 75 -8.09 6.63 24.45
C PHE A 75 -8.04 8.00 25.12
N VAL A 76 -7.90 9.09 24.36
CA VAL A 76 -7.92 10.46 24.90
C VAL A 76 -9.25 10.74 25.62
N GLY A 77 -10.38 10.40 25.01
CA GLY A 77 -11.71 10.59 25.61
C GLY A 77 -11.94 9.76 26.87
N LYS A 78 -11.38 8.54 26.94
CA LYS A 78 -11.56 7.62 28.08
C LYS A 78 -10.64 7.94 29.27
N SER A 79 -9.45 8.48 29.02
CA SER A 79 -8.44 8.72 30.05
C SER A 79 -8.53 10.09 30.72
N GLY A 80 -9.41 10.98 30.26
CA GLY A 80 -9.63 12.31 30.86
C GLY A 80 -8.44 13.27 30.69
N GLY A 81 -7.42 12.87 29.91
CA GLY A 81 -6.18 13.61 29.67
C GLY A 81 -5.01 12.65 29.44
N ILE A 82 -4.28 12.83 28.34
CA ILE A 82 -3.05 12.08 28.03
C ILE A 82 -1.89 13.07 27.94
N ALA A 83 -0.72 12.68 28.45
CA ALA A 83 0.51 13.43 28.23
C ALA A 83 0.73 13.62 26.71
N PRO A 84 0.88 14.85 26.20
CA PRO A 84 0.97 15.12 24.76
C PRO A 84 2.01 14.25 24.03
N ASN A 85 3.14 13.94 24.69
CA ASN A 85 4.19 13.10 24.13
C ASN A 85 3.71 11.69 23.76
N LEU A 86 2.87 11.06 24.59
CA LEU A 86 2.31 9.73 24.31
C LEU A 86 1.32 9.78 23.14
N MET A 87 0.56 10.87 23.02
CA MET A 87 -0.37 11.09 21.92
C MET A 87 0.37 11.29 20.60
N PHE A 88 1.42 12.12 20.58
CA PHE A 88 2.26 12.34 19.41
C PHE A 88 2.96 11.06 18.95
N GLN A 89 3.43 10.23 19.88
CA GLN A 89 3.98 8.92 19.55
C GLN A 89 2.93 8.00 18.91
N GLY A 90 1.74 7.87 19.50
CA GLY A 90 0.66 7.03 18.96
C GLY A 90 0.20 7.45 17.56
N ILE A 91 0.10 8.76 17.32
CA ILE A 91 -0.23 9.31 15.99
C ILE A 91 0.91 9.04 15.00
N SER A 92 2.16 9.22 15.41
CA SER A 92 3.33 8.95 14.56
C SER A 92 3.38 7.49 14.11
N TYR A 93 3.15 6.54 15.02
CA TYR A 93 3.07 5.11 14.69
C TYR A 93 1.88 4.79 13.78
N THR A 94 0.73 5.44 13.99
CA THR A 94 -0.45 5.28 13.13
C THR A 94 -0.16 5.69 11.68
N LEU A 95 0.70 6.69 11.45
CA LEU A 95 1.03 7.19 10.12
C LEU A 95 1.99 6.27 9.32
N ILE A 96 2.70 5.35 9.98
CA ILE A 96 3.63 4.42 9.33
C ILE A 96 2.91 3.55 8.29
N THR A 97 1.83 2.89 8.70
CA THR A 97 1.09 1.94 7.85
C THR A 97 0.46 2.60 6.60
N PRO A 98 -0.20 3.77 6.71
CA PRO A 98 -0.71 4.52 5.55
C PRO A 98 0.40 5.01 4.62
N VAL A 99 1.51 5.50 5.16
CA VAL A 99 2.66 5.93 4.34
C VAL A 99 3.20 4.75 3.54
N LEU A 100 3.39 3.59 4.18
CA LEU A 100 3.81 2.37 3.49
C LEU A 100 2.80 1.92 2.43
N GLY A 101 1.49 1.98 2.72
CA GLY A 101 0.44 1.70 1.74
C GLY A 101 0.49 2.61 0.51
N ILE A 102 0.69 3.92 0.71
CA ILE A 102 0.84 4.89 -0.38
C ILE A 102 2.11 4.61 -1.19
N SER A 103 3.24 4.34 -0.53
CA SER A 103 4.49 3.98 -1.20
C SER A 103 4.33 2.73 -2.08
N LEU A 104 3.70 1.68 -1.56
CA LEU A 104 3.44 0.45 -2.31
C LEU A 104 2.47 0.67 -3.47
N TYR A 105 1.43 1.47 -3.28
CA TYR A 105 0.51 1.87 -4.35
C TYR A 105 1.25 2.55 -5.51
N MET A 106 2.14 3.50 -5.21
CA MET A 106 2.96 4.18 -6.22
C MET A 106 3.86 3.20 -6.97
N ILE A 107 4.52 2.29 -6.24
CA ILE A 107 5.35 1.24 -6.84
C ILE A 107 4.51 0.37 -7.78
N CYS A 108 3.35 -0.13 -7.35
CA CYS A 108 2.47 -0.94 -8.20
C CYS A 108 1.99 -0.19 -9.46
N LYS A 109 1.69 1.11 -9.35
CA LYS A 109 1.36 1.96 -10.50
C LYS A 109 2.52 2.11 -11.47
N ILE A 110 3.74 2.28 -10.97
CA ILE A 110 4.96 2.32 -11.79
C ILE A 110 5.16 0.98 -12.50
N LEU A 111 5.02 -0.16 -11.81
CA LEU A 111 5.10 -1.50 -12.40
C LEU A 111 4.08 -1.71 -13.52
N LYS A 112 2.86 -1.18 -13.37
CA LYS A 112 1.84 -1.19 -14.44
C LYS A 112 2.31 -0.38 -15.66
N GLY A 113 2.86 0.82 -15.44
CA GLY A 113 3.31 1.74 -16.49
C GLY A 113 4.55 1.24 -17.24
N LEU A 114 5.50 0.62 -16.53
CA LEU A 114 6.67 -0.02 -17.13
C LEU A 114 6.20 -1.09 -18.13
N PHE A 115 6.74 -1.03 -19.35
CA PHE A 115 6.41 -1.90 -20.48
C PHE A 115 5.02 -1.73 -21.10
N ASN A 116 4.24 -0.70 -20.71
CA ASN A 116 3.13 -0.25 -21.54
C ASN A 116 3.68 0.59 -22.70
N SER A 117 4.56 -0.01 -23.50
CA SER A 117 5.09 0.59 -24.73
C SER A 117 3.99 0.52 -25.80
N LYS A 118 2.94 1.31 -25.61
CA LYS A 118 2.14 1.80 -26.74
C LYS A 118 2.75 3.11 -27.16
N LYS A 119 3.57 3.02 -28.22
CA LYS A 119 3.68 4.00 -29.30
C LYS A 119 3.40 5.45 -28.87
N ASN A 120 4.40 6.15 -28.35
CA ASN A 120 4.66 7.50 -28.84
C ASN A 120 5.20 7.34 -30.27
N LYS A 121 4.30 7.06 -31.22
CA LYS A 121 4.58 7.15 -32.66
C LYS A 121 3.32 7.66 -33.34
N ALA A 122 3.29 8.99 -33.45
CA ALA A 122 2.82 9.83 -34.55
C ALA A 122 2.24 11.11 -33.95
#